data_AF-A0A090AAD9-F1
#
_entry.id   AF-A0A090AAD9-F1
#
_cell.length_a   1.000
_cell.length_b   1.000
_cell.length_c   1.000
_cell.angle_alpha   90.00
_cell.angle_beta   90.00
_cell.angle_gamma   90.00
#
_symmetry.space_group_name_H-M   'P 1'
#
loop_
_entity.id
_entity.type
_entity.pdbx_description
1 polymer ?
#
loop_
_entity_poly.entity_id
_entity_poly.type
_entity_poly.pdbx_seq_one_letter_code
_entity_poly.pdbx_strand_id
1 'polypeptide(L)'
;MFNLSIAKHFFVAIVLMVVATAAPSAEPNDELQVTILIFSGRPNPTFILTDKAVLTQLKTLFKTIPVNDKFRAATIAPSILGYNGILVEAQGKISKLPNRFLVYKENIEIEGIQQKKFLMDSNHVMEDLLLNYALEQEILDKKMSDLIKSKR
;
A
#
# COMPACT_ATOMS: atom_id res chain seq x y z
N MET A 1 -49.28 -17.38 -72.49
CA MET A 1 -48.05 -18.18 -72.34
C MET A 1 -46.97 -17.28 -71.76
N PHE A 2 -46.45 -17.62 -70.56
CA PHE A 2 -45.15 -17.28 -69.91
C PHE A 2 -44.56 -15.85 -70.06
N ASN A 3 -43.96 -15.19 -69.06
CA ASN A 3 -43.63 -15.45 -67.65
C ASN A 3 -43.13 -14.12 -67.03
N LEU A 4 -43.30 -13.99 -65.71
CA LEU A 4 -42.38 -13.38 -64.71
C LEU A 4 -41.70 -12.00 -64.97
N SER A 5 -41.96 -11.03 -64.09
CA SER A 5 -40.86 -10.24 -63.50
C SER A 5 -41.25 -9.68 -62.11
N ILE A 6 -40.32 -9.87 -61.17
CA ILE A 6 -40.41 -9.68 -59.73
C ILE A 6 -39.64 -8.41 -59.37
N ALA A 7 -40.15 -7.60 -58.45
CA ALA A 7 -39.30 -6.80 -57.57
C ALA A 7 -40.06 -6.39 -56.29
N LYS A 8 -40.10 -7.31 -55.33
CA LYS A 8 -40.49 -7.07 -53.94
C LYS A 8 -39.40 -6.21 -53.29
N HIS A 9 -39.76 -5.02 -52.80
CA HIS A 9 -38.84 -4.18 -52.04
C HIS A 9 -38.66 -4.77 -50.63
N PHE A 10 -37.41 -5.13 -50.35
CA PHE A 10 -36.87 -5.66 -49.11
C PHE A 10 -36.92 -4.58 -48.02
N PHE A 11 -37.63 -4.82 -46.92
CA PHE A 11 -37.47 -4.06 -45.66
C PHE A 11 -36.46 -4.81 -44.79
N VAL A 12 -35.25 -4.29 -44.66
CA VAL A 12 -34.23 -4.80 -43.72
C VAL A 12 -34.35 -3.98 -42.43
N ALA A 13 -34.89 -4.59 -41.38
CA ALA A 13 -34.85 -4.03 -40.03
C ALA A 13 -33.52 -4.42 -39.37
N ILE A 14 -32.64 -3.44 -39.17
CA ILE A 14 -31.40 -3.60 -38.40
C ILE A 14 -31.75 -3.45 -36.93
N VAL A 15 -31.67 -4.55 -36.17
CA VAL A 15 -31.74 -4.54 -34.70
C VAL A 15 -30.34 -4.22 -34.17
N LEU A 16 -30.18 -3.01 -33.63
CA LEU A 16 -28.94 -2.59 -32.97
C LEU A 16 -28.94 -3.13 -31.53
N MET A 17 -28.22 -4.24 -31.31
CA MET A 17 -28.05 -4.82 -29.97
C MET A 17 -26.87 -4.12 -29.28
N VAL A 18 -27.15 -3.20 -28.36
CA VAL A 18 -26.13 -2.56 -27.52
C VAL A 18 -25.75 -3.55 -26.42
N VAL A 19 -24.63 -4.23 -26.60
CA VAL A 19 -23.99 -5.01 -25.52
C VAL A 19 -23.27 -4.01 -24.62
N ALA A 20 -23.85 -3.68 -23.48
CA ALA A 20 -23.18 -2.94 -22.42
C ALA A 20 -22.10 -3.85 -21.82
N THR A 21 -20.84 -3.67 -22.26
CA THR A 21 -19.69 -4.30 -21.60
C THR A 21 -19.50 -3.63 -20.25
N ALA A 22 -20.02 -4.24 -19.19
CA ALA A 22 -19.65 -3.90 -17.82
C ALA A 22 -18.13 -4.08 -17.69
N ALA A 23 -17.42 -2.97 -17.48
CA ALA A 23 -16.00 -3.02 -17.16
C ALA A 23 -15.80 -3.86 -15.89
N PRO A 24 -14.79 -4.75 -15.84
CA PRO A 24 -14.48 -5.49 -14.62
C PRO A 24 -14.20 -4.47 -13.51
N SER A 25 -15.03 -4.49 -12.47
CA SER A 25 -14.76 -3.77 -11.23
C SER A 25 -13.44 -4.29 -10.70
N ALA A 26 -12.41 -3.44 -10.63
CA ALA A 26 -11.16 -3.77 -9.96
C ALA A 26 -11.52 -4.25 -8.55
N GLU A 27 -11.24 -5.51 -8.25
CA GLU A 27 -11.32 -5.97 -6.87
C GLU A 27 -10.37 -5.10 -6.04
N PRO A 28 -10.71 -4.76 -4.79
CA PRO A 28 -9.79 -4.07 -3.91
C PRO A 28 -8.58 -4.97 -3.68
N ASN A 29 -7.52 -4.76 -4.45
CA ASN A 29 -6.25 -5.38 -4.19
C ASN A 29 -5.72 -4.78 -2.89
N ASP A 30 -5.55 -5.63 -1.86
CA ASP A 30 -4.89 -5.27 -0.60
C ASP A 30 -3.39 -5.05 -0.87
N GLU A 31 -3.05 -3.99 -1.59
CA GLU A 31 -1.70 -3.61 -2.00
C GLU A 31 -1.19 -2.44 -1.15
N LEU A 32 -0.05 -2.65 -0.50
CA LEU A 32 0.65 -1.61 0.23
C LEU A 32 1.94 -1.25 -0.51
N GLN A 33 2.11 0.01 -0.87
CA GLN A 33 3.41 0.54 -1.27
C GLN A 33 4.23 0.84 0.00
N VAL A 34 5.39 0.22 0.11
CA VAL A 34 6.31 0.39 1.24
C VAL A 34 7.57 1.06 0.73
N THR A 35 7.98 2.16 1.37
CA THR A 35 9.20 2.90 1.05
C THR A 35 10.09 3.00 2.26
N ILE A 36 11.31 2.49 2.15
CA ILE A 36 12.34 2.55 3.20
C ILE A 36 13.08 3.88 3.05
N LEU A 37 12.85 4.81 3.97
CA LEU A 37 13.37 6.17 3.89
C LEU A 37 14.84 6.18 4.32
N ILE A 38 15.76 6.26 3.35
CA ILE A 38 17.20 6.29 3.56
C ILE A 38 17.79 7.49 2.82
N PHE A 39 17.92 8.62 3.53
CA PHE A 39 18.48 9.84 2.97
C PHE A 39 20.00 9.69 2.78
N SER A 40 20.39 9.28 1.57
CA SER A 40 21.78 8.93 1.21
C SER A 40 22.24 9.51 -0.14
N GLY A 41 21.38 10.31 -0.80
CA GLY A 41 21.60 10.77 -2.18
C GLY A 41 21.22 9.74 -3.25
N ARG A 42 20.77 8.54 -2.86
CA ARG A 42 20.17 7.54 -3.75
C ARG A 42 18.63 7.53 -3.60
N PRO A 43 17.90 7.03 -4.62
CA PRO A 43 16.47 6.75 -4.48
C PRO A 43 16.21 5.82 -3.29
N ASN A 44 15.13 6.08 -2.57
CA ASN A 44 14.69 5.21 -1.48
C ASN A 44 14.23 3.86 -2.06
N PRO A 45 14.61 2.71 -1.47
CA PRO A 45 14.04 1.42 -1.83
C PRO A 45 12.52 1.44 -1.62
N THR A 46 11.78 1.05 -2.65
CA THR A 46 10.32 1.02 -2.65
C THR A 46 9.83 -0.28 -3.25
N PHE A 47 8.81 -0.88 -2.67
CA PHE A 47 8.21 -2.13 -3.12
C PHE A 47 6.71 -2.20 -2.86
N ILE A 48 6.02 -3.10 -3.55
CA ILE A 48 4.62 -3.42 -3.29
C ILE A 48 4.55 -4.69 -2.43
N LEU A 49 3.92 -4.57 -1.27
CA LEU A 49 3.64 -5.65 -0.35
C LEU A 49 2.24 -6.20 -0.66
N THR A 50 2.20 -7.43 -1.18
CA THR A 50 0.98 -8.21 -1.47
C THR A 50 0.89 -9.51 -0.67
N ASP A 51 1.92 -9.83 0.12
CA ASP A 51 1.97 -11.06 0.90
C ASP A 51 0.84 -11.08 1.94
N LYS A 52 -0.08 -12.03 1.80
CA LYS A 52 -1.26 -12.16 2.66
C LYS A 52 -0.91 -12.45 4.12
N ALA A 53 0.17 -13.18 4.39
CA ALA A 53 0.60 -13.48 5.75
C ALA A 53 1.11 -12.21 6.44
N VAL A 54 1.96 -11.44 5.77
CA VAL A 54 2.47 -10.16 6.28
C VAL A 54 1.35 -9.13 6.46
N LEU A 55 0.44 -9.03 5.48
CA LEU A 55 -0.74 -8.16 5.60
C LEU A 55 -1.64 -8.54 6.78
N THR A 56 -1.79 -9.84 7.05
CA THR A 56 -2.56 -10.33 8.20
C THR A 56 -1.86 -9.99 9.52
N GLN A 57 -0.53 -10.08 9.57
CA GLN A 57 0.26 -9.68 10.73
C GLN A 57 0.13 -8.17 10.99
N LEU A 58 0.27 -7.33 9.96
CA LEU A 58 0.05 -5.88 10.09
C LEU A 58 -1.34 -5.55 10.62
N LYS A 59 -2.39 -6.15 10.03
CA LYS A 59 -3.78 -5.99 10.50
C LYS A 59 -3.98 -6.44 11.95
N THR A 60 -3.17 -7.40 12.43
CA THR A 60 -3.23 -7.87 13.81
C THR A 60 -2.52 -6.90 14.75
N LEU A 61 -1.32 -6.45 14.40
CA LEU A 61 -0.55 -5.47 15.16
C LEU A 61 -1.36 -4.17 15.36
N PHE A 62 -1.97 -3.62 14.31
CA PHE A 62 -2.79 -2.40 14.44
C PHE A 62 -3.99 -2.52 15.38
N LYS A 63 -4.48 -3.73 15.67
CA LYS A 63 -5.56 -3.92 16.66
C LYS A 63 -5.06 -3.85 18.10
N THR A 64 -3.80 -4.22 18.32
CA THR A 64 -3.24 -4.40 19.67
C THR A 64 -2.30 -3.28 20.08
N ILE A 65 -1.78 -2.52 19.11
CA ILE A 65 -0.83 -1.45 19.35
C ILE A 65 -1.47 -0.31 20.17
N PRO A 66 -0.85 0.13 21.28
CA PRO A 66 -1.38 1.21 22.10
C PRO A 66 -1.13 2.58 21.46
N VAL A 67 -2.01 3.53 21.78
CA VAL A 67 -1.86 4.93 21.39
C VAL A 67 -0.74 5.58 22.22
N ASN A 68 0.08 6.41 21.59
CA ASN A 68 1.11 7.21 22.26
C ASN A 68 0.59 8.63 22.54
N ASP A 69 -0.25 8.78 23.56
CA ASP A 69 -0.81 10.10 23.96
C ASP A 69 0.24 11.08 24.51
N LYS A 70 1.46 10.58 24.79
CA LYS A 70 2.57 11.37 25.30
C LYS A 70 3.48 11.91 24.20
N PHE A 71 3.27 11.54 22.94
CA PHE A 71 4.06 12.05 21.84
C PHE A 71 3.76 13.55 21.63
N ARG A 72 4.81 14.39 21.69
CA ARG A 72 4.67 15.85 21.65
C ARG A 72 5.18 16.50 20.35
N ALA A 73 5.92 15.76 19.52
CA ALA A 73 6.44 16.31 18.27
C ALA A 73 5.40 16.26 17.15
N ALA A 74 5.58 17.09 16.12
CA ALA A 74 4.68 17.15 14.97
C ALA A 74 4.83 15.94 14.01
N THR A 75 5.95 15.24 14.08
CA THR A 75 6.22 14.03 13.30
C THR A 75 7.23 13.13 14.00
N ILE A 76 7.20 11.84 13.70
CA ILE A 76 8.23 10.88 14.13
C ILE A 76 9.45 10.87 13.19
N ALA A 77 9.32 11.36 11.95
CA ALA A 77 10.40 11.32 10.97
C ALA A 77 11.48 12.37 11.29
N PRO A 78 12.76 11.99 11.44
CA PRO A 78 13.83 12.95 11.63
C PRO A 78 14.26 13.57 10.29
N SER A 79 14.80 14.78 10.34
CA SER A 79 15.40 15.47 9.17
C SER A 79 16.92 15.32 9.15
N ILE A 80 17.42 14.07 9.24
CA ILE A 80 18.85 13.76 9.29
C ILE A 80 19.28 12.90 8.09
N LEU A 81 20.60 12.79 7.88
CA LEU A 81 21.19 11.84 6.95
C LEU A 81 21.06 10.40 7.47
N GLY A 82 20.79 9.47 6.56
CA GLY A 82 20.61 8.04 6.87
C GLY A 82 19.15 7.63 6.96
N TYR A 83 18.88 6.66 7.83
CA TYR A 83 17.57 6.04 7.95
C TYR A 83 16.59 6.88 8.76
N ASN A 84 15.44 7.16 8.15
CA ASN A 84 14.42 8.07 8.65
C ASN A 84 13.05 7.39 8.87
N GLY A 85 12.99 6.07 8.70
CA GLY A 85 11.77 5.27 8.93
C GLY A 85 11.28 4.54 7.69
N ILE A 86 10.07 4.01 7.80
CA ILE A 86 9.40 3.24 6.74
C ILE A 86 8.03 3.86 6.51
N LEU A 87 7.82 4.40 5.31
CA LEU A 87 6.54 4.92 4.89
C LEU A 87 5.74 3.80 4.23
N VAL A 88 4.49 3.62 4.67
CA VAL A 88 3.56 2.64 4.11
C VAL A 88 2.30 3.36 3.64
N GLU A 89 1.92 3.11 2.38
CA GLU A 89 0.81 3.75 1.69
C GLU A 89 -0.06 2.69 1.01
N ALA A 90 -1.34 2.65 1.34
CA ALA A 90 -2.29 1.76 0.69
C ALA A 90 -2.70 2.30 -0.67
N GLN A 91 -2.69 1.45 -1.70
CA GLN A 91 -3.15 1.79 -3.06
C GLN A 91 -4.68 1.80 -3.19
N GLY A 92 -5.39 1.87 -2.07
CA GLY A 92 -6.83 1.78 -1.95
C GLY A 92 -7.25 1.69 -0.49
N LYS A 93 -8.54 1.46 -0.24
CA LYS A 93 -9.05 1.27 1.12
C LYS A 93 -8.83 -0.17 1.55
N ILE A 94 -7.87 -0.39 2.44
CA ILE A 94 -7.63 -1.71 3.03
C ILE A 94 -8.33 -1.81 4.38
N SER A 95 -9.17 -2.84 4.53
CA SER A 95 -9.91 -3.04 5.77
C SER A 95 -8.97 -3.24 6.96
N LYS A 96 -9.20 -2.49 8.04
CA LYS A 96 -8.45 -2.53 9.31
C LYS A 96 -6.99 -2.07 9.22
N LEU A 97 -6.60 -1.37 8.15
CA LEU A 97 -5.33 -0.65 8.07
C LEU A 97 -5.57 0.83 7.78
N PRO A 98 -4.74 1.73 8.32
CA PRO A 98 -4.73 3.11 7.87
C PRO A 98 -4.23 3.20 6.42
N ASN A 99 -4.72 4.19 5.67
CA ASN A 99 -4.30 4.41 4.28
C ASN A 99 -2.83 4.83 4.18
N ARG A 100 -2.30 5.51 5.20
CA ARG A 100 -0.91 5.98 5.23
C ARG A 100 -0.40 6.01 6.67
N PHE A 101 0.78 5.43 6.87
CA PHE A 101 1.47 5.47 8.15
C PHE A 101 2.99 5.42 7.98
N LEU A 102 3.69 6.02 8.94
CA LEU A 102 5.14 6.02 9.03
C LEU A 102 5.55 5.26 10.28
N VAL A 103 6.57 4.41 10.19
CA VAL A 103 7.16 3.68 11.33
C VAL A 103 8.60 4.14 11.52
N TYR A 104 8.97 4.54 12.73
CA TYR A 104 10.33 4.94 13.08
C TYR A 104 10.57 4.89 14.59
N LYS A 105 11.66 4.24 15.02
CA LYS A 105 12.14 4.20 16.42
C LYS A 105 11.02 4.06 17.46
N GLU A 106 10.41 2.87 17.50
CA GLU A 106 9.32 2.52 18.43
C GLU A 106 8.05 3.37 18.33
N ASN A 107 7.91 4.17 17.27
CA ASN A 107 6.73 5.00 17.07
C ASN A 107 6.11 4.74 15.70
N ILE A 108 4.78 4.87 15.63
CA ILE A 108 4.01 4.85 14.40
C ILE A 108 3.22 6.14 14.31
N GLU A 109 3.37 6.85 13.21
CA GLU A 109 2.59 8.02 12.87
C GLU A 109 1.56 7.62 11.83
N ILE A 110 0.27 7.70 12.17
CA ILE A 110 -0.82 7.50 11.24
C ILE A 110 -1.31 8.87 10.78
N GLU A 111 -1.39 9.06 9.47
CA GLU A 111 -2.00 10.24 8.89
C GLU A 111 -3.53 10.11 8.94
N GLY A 112 -4.19 11.02 9.66
CA GLY A 112 -5.64 11.10 9.78
C GLY A 112 -6.18 12.34 9.04
N ILE A 113 -7.50 12.33 8.78
CA ILE A 113 -8.19 13.39 8.02
C ILE A 113 -8.07 14.77 8.70
N GLN A 114 -8.05 14.82 10.03
CA GLN A 114 -8.03 16.06 10.81
C GLN A 114 -6.75 16.24 11.62
N GLN A 115 -6.19 15.15 12.14
CA GLN A 115 -4.98 15.18 12.96
C GLN A 115 -4.23 13.86 12.84
N LYS A 116 -2.91 13.93 13.03
CA LYS A 116 -2.05 12.76 13.14
C LYS A 116 -2.37 11.99 14.42
N LYS A 117 -2.29 10.67 14.36
CA LYS A 117 -2.35 9.78 15.52
C LYS A 117 -1.01 9.10 15.69
N PHE A 118 -0.49 9.10 16.91
CA PHE A 118 0.77 8.43 17.23
C PHE A 118 0.49 7.15 18.01
N LEU A 119 1.18 6.07 17.66
CA LEU A 119 1.11 4.78 18.33
C LEU A 119 2.51 4.31 18.74
N MET A 120 2.60 3.36 19.67
CA MET A 120 3.88 2.78 20.10
C MET A 120 4.16 1.46 19.38
N ASP A 121 5.23 1.41 18.61
CA ASP A 121 5.79 0.18 18.04
C ASP A 121 6.74 -0.49 19.05
N SER A 122 6.20 -0.96 20.17
CA SER A 122 6.98 -1.52 21.27
C SER A 122 7.92 -2.63 20.80
N ASN A 123 9.22 -2.52 21.13
CA ASN A 123 10.27 -3.44 20.69
C ASN A 123 10.44 -3.54 19.16
N HIS A 124 10.09 -2.49 18.42
CA HIS A 124 10.29 -2.42 16.96
C HIS A 124 9.57 -3.50 16.15
N VAL A 125 8.48 -4.09 16.66
CA VAL A 125 7.85 -5.27 16.05
C VAL A 125 7.40 -5.00 14.61
N MET A 126 6.78 -3.84 14.35
CA MET A 126 6.34 -3.47 13.01
C MET A 126 7.51 -3.06 12.12
N GLU A 127 8.44 -2.29 12.66
CA GLU A 127 9.66 -1.89 11.94
C GLU A 127 10.47 -3.10 11.48
N ASP A 128 10.65 -4.10 12.37
CA ASP A 128 11.35 -5.34 12.06
C ASP A 128 10.59 -6.22 11.09
N LEU A 129 9.27 -6.33 11.20
CA LEU A 129 8.45 -7.06 10.24
C LEU A 129 8.70 -6.55 8.80
N LEU A 130 8.66 -5.23 8.62
CA LEU A 130 8.81 -4.61 7.29
C LEU A 130 10.24 -4.70 6.77
N LEU A 131 11.25 -4.52 7.63
CA LEU A 131 12.66 -4.62 7.21
C LEU A 131 13.11 -6.05 6.97
N ASN A 132 12.61 -7.02 7.74
CA ASN A 132 12.87 -8.43 7.49
C ASN A 132 12.23 -8.86 6.18
N TYR A 133 11.00 -8.45 5.90
CA TYR A 133 10.38 -8.69 4.59
C TYR A 133 11.22 -8.11 3.45
N ALA A 134 11.66 -6.85 3.57
CA ALA A 134 12.50 -6.23 2.54
C ALA A 134 13.85 -6.95 2.34
N LEU A 135 14.44 -7.48 3.42
CA LEU A 135 15.66 -8.29 3.36
C LEU A 135 15.41 -9.65 2.69
N GLU A 136 14.35 -10.34 3.05
CA GLU A 136 13.96 -11.65 2.48
C GLU A 136 13.62 -11.56 1.00
N GLN A 137 13.05 -10.43 0.56
CA GLN A 137 12.77 -10.15 -0.85
C GLN A 137 13.97 -9.55 -1.60
N GLU A 138 15.16 -9.50 -0.98
CA GLU A 138 16.39 -8.94 -1.56
C GLU A 138 16.29 -7.46 -2.02
N ILE A 139 15.29 -6.73 -1.53
CA ILE A 139 15.12 -5.29 -1.78
C ILE A 139 16.16 -4.50 -0.98
N LEU A 140 16.49 -5.00 0.21
CA LEU A 140 17.45 -4.40 1.11
C LEU A 140 18.56 -5.41 1.42
N ASP A 141 19.82 -5.02 1.19
CA ASP A 141 20.94 -5.91 1.46
C ASP A 141 21.18 -6.08 2.97
N LYS A 142 21.81 -7.20 3.35
CA LYS A 142 22.07 -7.53 4.76
C LYS A 142 22.86 -6.44 5.49
N LYS A 143 23.86 -5.85 4.83
CA LYS A 143 24.73 -4.83 5.44
C LYS A 143 23.94 -3.57 5.77
N MET A 144 23.03 -3.15 4.90
CA MET A 144 22.13 -2.04 5.13
C MET A 144 21.14 -2.36 6.25
N SER A 145 20.60 -3.59 6.28
CA SER A 145 19.66 -4.02 7.33
C SER A 145 20.31 -3.94 8.71
N ASP A 146 21.52 -4.50 8.81
CA ASP A 146 22.34 -4.48 10.02
C ASP A 146 22.69 -3.03 10.44
N LEU A 147 23.04 -2.17 9.49
CA LEU A 147 23.31 -0.75 9.77
C LEU A 147 22.08 -0.04 10.33
N ILE A 148 20.91 -0.25 9.73
CA ILE A 148 19.64 0.33 10.20
C ILE A 148 19.34 -0.17 11.61
N LYS A 149 19.44 -1.49 11.86
CA LYS A 149 19.23 -2.10 13.18
C LYS A 149 20.17 -1.57 14.26
N SER A 150 21.44 -1.35 13.91
CA SER A 150 22.46 -0.86 14.87
C SER A 150 22.25 0.57 15.38
N LYS A 151 21.42 1.37 14.68
CA LYS A 151 21.20 2.80 14.98
C LYS A 151 19.88 3.08 15.69
N ARG A 152 19.11 2.04 16.01
CA ARG A 152 17.79 2.17 16.64
C ARG A 152 17.95 2.47 18.11
#